data_AF-A0A556C1D3-F1
#
_entry.id   AF-A0A556C1D3-F1
#
_cell.length_a   1.000
_cell.length_b   1.000
_cell.length_c   1.000
_cell.angle_alpha   90.00
_cell.angle_beta   90.00
_cell.angle_gamma   90.00
#
_symmetry.space_group_name_H-M   'P 1'
#
loop_
_entity.id
_entity.type
_entity.pdbx_description
1 polymer ?
#
loop_
_entity_poly.entity_id
_entity_poly.type
_entity_poly.pdbx_seq_one_letter_code
_entity_poly.pdbx_strand_id
1 'polypeptide(L)'
;MSSPDVGMARRRDFNRRADRLICGFSLILAPLLWTAGLFVQWMARVEADLTPGDLSELDAATFAAPMLLEVHAREPELSTTGSALLFLGIVLLVPAIFALSRLAAIRAPWAAALGGLLLVAGLMARAFYLGVDATTFNVVERLGTETATSLILDGYGDLAYAFWRIPVIASAGTIIGSLLLAYGLFRSQRWGVLRCLLFLPAGWLGMGVLKEHEPGFGGVALALALIPTGIAFLQGHSTRARALVSRTERRALLSW
;
A
#
# COMPACT_ATOMS: atom_id res chain seq x y z
N MET A 1 6.92 36.45 -37.60
CA MET A 1 7.60 35.75 -36.49
C MET A 1 6.58 35.39 -35.43
N SER A 2 6.04 34.16 -35.45
CA SER A 2 5.19 33.64 -34.38
C SER A 2 6.09 33.23 -33.20
N SER A 3 5.87 33.82 -32.03
CA SER A 3 6.69 33.58 -30.83
C SER A 3 6.60 32.11 -30.37
N PRO A 4 7.70 31.33 -30.44
CA PRO A 4 7.72 29.94 -29.98
C PRO A 4 7.67 29.79 -28.45
N ASP A 5 7.80 30.89 -27.69
CA ASP A 5 7.91 30.86 -26.22
C ASP A 5 6.57 30.71 -25.48
N VAL A 6 5.48 31.27 -26.03
CA VAL A 6 4.16 31.27 -25.35
C VAL A 6 3.58 29.85 -25.28
N GLY A 7 3.78 29.05 -26.33
CA GLY A 7 3.29 27.66 -26.38
C GLY A 7 4.04 26.74 -25.41
N MET A 8 5.35 26.91 -25.24
CA MET A 8 6.16 26.11 -24.33
C MET A 8 5.89 26.45 -22.86
N ALA A 9 5.72 27.73 -22.51
CA ALA A 9 5.39 28.14 -21.16
C ALA A 9 4.02 27.58 -20.71
N ARG A 10 3.00 27.68 -21.57
CA ARG A 10 1.65 27.18 -21.30
C ARG A 10 1.62 25.65 -21.11
N ARG A 11 2.40 24.89 -21.88
CA ARG A 11 2.55 23.43 -21.72
C ARG A 11 3.24 23.05 -20.40
N ARG A 12 4.30 23.77 -20.00
CA ARG A 12 4.99 23.51 -18.72
C ARG A 12 4.07 23.76 -17.52
N ASP A 13 3.26 24.81 -17.56
CA ASP A 13 2.34 25.13 -16.47
C ASP A 13 1.19 24.13 -16.35
N PHE A 14 0.65 23.68 -17.50
CA PHE A 14 -0.36 22.61 -17.51
C PHE A 14 0.19 21.30 -16.92
N ASN A 15 1.38 20.86 -17.37
CA ASN A 15 2.01 19.64 -16.84
C ASN A 15 2.30 19.76 -15.34
N ARG A 16 2.78 20.93 -14.87
CA ARG A 16 2.98 21.17 -13.43
C ARG A 16 1.69 21.11 -12.63
N ARG A 17 0.57 21.60 -13.17
CA ARG A 17 -0.74 21.51 -12.52
C ARG A 17 -1.26 20.08 -12.50
N ALA A 18 -1.20 19.37 -13.62
CA ALA A 18 -1.62 17.98 -13.72
C ALA A 18 -0.83 17.07 -12.78
N ASP A 19 0.51 17.16 -12.79
CA ASP A 19 1.40 16.46 -11.86
C ASP A 19 0.99 16.68 -10.40
N ARG A 20 0.73 17.94 -10.04
CA ARG A 20 0.36 18.33 -8.68
C ARG A 20 -0.96 17.73 -8.25
N LEU A 21 -1.96 17.73 -9.12
CA LEU A 21 -3.27 17.16 -8.85
C LEU A 21 -3.18 15.64 -8.72
N ILE A 22 -2.56 14.96 -9.69
CA ILE A 22 -2.41 13.50 -9.68
C ILE A 22 -1.67 13.06 -8.42
N CYS A 23 -0.50 13.63 -8.14
CA CYS A 23 0.30 13.27 -6.96
C CYS A 23 -0.44 13.60 -5.66
N GLY A 24 -1.03 14.79 -5.58
CA GLY A 24 -1.72 15.27 -4.38
C GLY A 24 -2.95 14.44 -4.03
N PHE A 25 -3.81 14.15 -5.01
CA PHE A 25 -4.97 13.28 -4.81
C PHE A 25 -4.55 11.85 -4.50
N SER A 26 -3.53 11.32 -5.19
CA SER A 26 -3.03 9.97 -4.94
C SER A 26 -2.53 9.79 -3.51
N LEU A 27 -1.78 10.76 -2.97
CA LEU A 27 -1.31 10.76 -1.58
C LEU A 27 -2.43 10.82 -0.54
N ILE A 28 -3.65 11.21 -0.92
CA ILE A 28 -4.81 11.29 -0.03
C ILE A 28 -5.70 10.07 -0.22
N LEU A 29 -6.15 9.81 -1.45
CA LEU A 29 -7.12 8.77 -1.75
C LEU A 29 -6.54 7.37 -1.62
N ALA A 30 -5.28 7.16 -2.01
CA ALA A 30 -4.67 5.83 -1.98
C ALA A 30 -4.67 5.18 -0.57
N PRO A 31 -4.17 5.83 0.49
CA PRO A 31 -4.22 5.24 1.83
C PRO A 31 -5.65 5.13 2.38
N LEU A 32 -6.57 6.01 1.99
CA LEU A 32 -7.97 5.92 2.42
C LEU A 32 -8.67 4.71 1.81
N LEU A 33 -8.50 4.50 0.50
CA LEU A 33 -9.05 3.34 -0.20
C LEU A 33 -8.43 2.04 0.29
N TRP A 34 -7.12 2.03 0.53
CA TRP A 34 -6.44 0.89 1.13
C TRP A 34 -7.03 0.56 2.51
N THR A 35 -7.18 1.56 3.38
CA THR A 35 -7.74 1.38 4.72
C THR A 35 -9.20 0.93 4.67
N ALA A 36 -10.00 1.52 3.78
CA ALA A 36 -11.38 1.13 3.56
C ALA A 36 -11.48 -0.32 3.06
N GLY A 37 -10.61 -0.73 2.16
CA GLY A 37 -10.54 -2.12 1.69
C GLY A 37 -10.24 -3.10 2.81
N LEU A 38 -9.26 -2.81 3.68
CA LEU A 38 -8.98 -3.62 4.88
C LEU A 38 -10.17 -3.68 5.83
N PHE A 39 -10.84 -2.55 6.05
CA PHE A 39 -11.99 -2.47 6.93
C PHE A 39 -13.19 -3.26 6.40
N VAL A 40 -13.47 -3.18 5.09
CA VAL A 40 -14.54 -3.96 4.44
C VAL A 40 -14.23 -5.46 4.48
N GLN A 41 -12.97 -5.87 4.28
CA GLN A 41 -12.55 -7.27 4.45
C GLN A 41 -12.76 -7.75 5.90
N TRP A 42 -12.44 -6.91 6.88
CA TRP A 42 -12.72 -7.22 8.28
C TRP A 42 -14.22 -7.32 8.57
N MET A 43 -15.04 -6.43 8.00
CA MET A 43 -16.50 -6.51 8.11
C MET A 43 -17.04 -7.82 7.51
N ALA A 44 -16.55 -8.26 6.36
CA ALA A 44 -16.94 -9.54 5.76
C ALA A 44 -16.74 -10.70 6.76
N ARG A 45 -15.61 -10.73 7.46
CA ARG A 45 -15.34 -11.77 8.49
C ARG A 45 -16.30 -11.69 9.68
N VAL A 46 -16.67 -10.48 10.10
CA VAL A 46 -17.59 -10.27 11.22
C VAL A 46 -19.02 -10.67 10.85
N GLU A 47 -19.47 -10.33 9.64
CA GLU A 47 -20.82 -10.62 9.16
C GLU A 47 -21.00 -12.08 8.71
N ALA A 48 -19.92 -12.80 8.40
CA ALA A 48 -19.94 -14.21 8.01
C ALA A 48 -20.50 -15.19 9.09
N ASP A 49 -20.87 -14.70 10.27
CA ASP A 49 -21.49 -15.46 11.37
C ASP A 49 -20.80 -16.80 11.65
N LEU A 50 -19.45 -16.76 11.67
CA LEU A 50 -18.63 -17.95 11.93
C LEU A 50 -18.84 -18.38 13.38
N THR A 51 -19.19 -19.65 13.57
CA THR A 51 -19.37 -20.17 14.93
C THR A 51 -18.00 -20.23 15.64
N PRO A 52 -17.96 -20.21 16.98
CA PRO A 52 -16.70 -20.42 17.70
C PRO A 52 -16.02 -21.75 17.34
N GLY A 53 -16.79 -22.77 16.94
CA GLY A 53 -16.28 -24.03 16.41
C GLY A 53 -15.56 -23.82 15.08
N ASP A 54 -16.21 -23.16 14.11
CA ASP A 54 -15.65 -22.81 12.80
C ASP A 54 -14.34 -22.04 12.96
N LEU A 55 -14.33 -21.01 13.82
CA LEU A 55 -13.14 -20.20 14.09
C LEU A 55 -12.00 -21.05 14.64
N SER A 56 -12.27 -21.96 15.59
CA SER A 56 -11.24 -22.81 16.17
C SER A 56 -10.63 -23.79 15.16
N GLU A 57 -11.44 -24.30 14.24
CA GLU A 57 -10.98 -25.20 13.17
C GLU A 57 -10.16 -24.44 12.13
N LEU A 58 -10.65 -23.28 11.69
CA LEU A 58 -10.00 -22.45 10.68
C LEU A 58 -8.72 -21.79 11.22
N ASP A 59 -8.68 -21.37 12.48
CA ASP A 59 -7.47 -20.83 13.13
C ASP A 59 -6.41 -21.93 13.38
N ALA A 60 -6.82 -23.20 13.47
CA ALA A 60 -5.90 -24.33 13.58
C ALA A 60 -5.25 -24.69 12.23
N ALA A 61 -5.75 -24.16 11.11
CA ALA A 61 -5.16 -24.39 9.80
C ALA A 61 -3.79 -23.71 9.66
N THR A 62 -2.84 -24.40 9.02
CA THR A 62 -1.49 -23.87 8.78
C THR A 62 -1.46 -22.61 7.91
N PHE A 63 -2.52 -22.38 7.12
CA PHE A 63 -2.64 -21.25 6.20
C PHE A 63 -3.96 -20.51 6.43
N ALA A 64 -3.95 -19.20 6.14
CA ALA A 64 -5.14 -18.35 6.22
C ALA A 64 -6.14 -18.56 5.06
N ALA A 65 -5.77 -19.36 4.06
CA ALA A 65 -6.60 -19.60 2.88
C ALA A 65 -8.00 -20.13 3.22
N PRO A 66 -8.17 -21.20 4.03
CA PRO A 66 -9.50 -21.72 4.36
C PRO A 66 -10.43 -20.66 4.98
N MET A 67 -9.92 -19.88 5.94
CA MET A 67 -10.68 -18.78 6.56
C MET A 67 -11.17 -17.78 5.52
N LEU A 68 -10.29 -17.35 4.62
CA LEU A 68 -10.65 -16.36 3.61
C LEU A 68 -11.67 -16.90 2.59
N LEU A 69 -11.60 -18.18 2.24
CA LEU A 69 -12.54 -18.82 1.32
C LEU A 69 -13.91 -19.03 1.95
N GLU A 70 -13.96 -19.43 3.22
CA GLU A 70 -15.21 -19.58 3.96
C GLU A 70 -15.90 -18.22 4.16
N VAL A 71 -15.13 -17.18 4.52
CA VAL A 71 -15.66 -15.81 4.62
C VAL A 71 -16.22 -15.34 3.28
N HIS A 72 -15.52 -15.58 2.16
CA HIS A 72 -16.03 -15.22 0.83
C HIS A 72 -17.30 -16.01 0.45
N ALA A 73 -17.37 -17.29 0.81
CA ALA A 73 -18.53 -18.11 0.51
C ALA A 73 -19.81 -17.59 1.20
N ARG A 74 -19.68 -17.03 2.40
CA ARG A 74 -20.79 -16.46 3.17
C ARG A 74 -21.07 -15.01 2.81
N GLU A 75 -20.02 -14.21 2.63
CA GLU A 75 -20.10 -12.76 2.38
C GLU A 75 -19.35 -12.35 1.09
N PRO A 76 -19.82 -12.80 -0.10
CA PRO A 76 -19.10 -12.60 -1.37
C PRO A 76 -19.06 -11.14 -1.82
N GLU A 77 -20.12 -10.38 -1.54
CA GLU A 77 -20.22 -8.97 -1.93
C GLU A 77 -19.22 -8.10 -1.16
N LEU A 78 -19.12 -8.29 0.15
CA LEU A 78 -18.16 -7.58 1.00
C LEU A 78 -16.72 -7.97 0.65
N SER A 79 -16.45 -9.27 0.49
CA SER A 79 -15.13 -9.78 0.12
C SER A 79 -14.66 -9.23 -1.23
N THR A 80 -15.54 -9.18 -2.23
CA THR A 80 -15.23 -8.60 -3.55
C THR A 80 -15.02 -7.09 -3.47
N THR A 81 -15.87 -6.38 -2.73
CA THR A 81 -15.78 -4.93 -2.55
C THR A 81 -14.48 -4.53 -1.85
N GLY A 82 -14.12 -5.24 -0.78
CA GLY A 82 -12.87 -5.04 -0.06
C GLY A 82 -11.65 -5.22 -0.97
N SER A 83 -11.62 -6.28 -1.77
CA SER A 83 -10.55 -6.54 -2.75
C SER A 83 -10.46 -5.46 -3.83
N ALA A 84 -11.60 -4.97 -4.33
CA ALA A 84 -11.64 -3.89 -5.32
C ALA A 84 -11.08 -2.57 -4.77
N LEU A 85 -11.43 -2.23 -3.52
CA LEU A 85 -10.90 -1.05 -2.84
C LEU A 85 -9.39 -1.15 -2.60
N LEU A 86 -8.89 -2.31 -2.18
CA LEU A 86 -7.45 -2.58 -2.05
C LEU A 86 -6.73 -2.40 -3.38
N PHE A 87 -7.27 -2.97 -4.47
CA PHE A 87 -6.69 -2.84 -5.80
C PHE A 87 -6.64 -1.38 -6.26
N LEU A 88 -7.72 -0.62 -6.08
CA LEU A 88 -7.74 0.82 -6.41
C LEU A 88 -6.74 1.60 -5.55
N GLY A 89 -6.60 1.23 -4.27
CA GLY A 89 -5.56 1.73 -3.38
C GLY A 89 -4.15 1.50 -3.94
N ILE A 90 -3.85 0.29 -4.44
CA ILE A 90 -2.57 -0.03 -5.09
C ILE A 90 -2.32 0.86 -6.31
N VAL A 91 -3.30 0.99 -7.19
CA VAL A 91 -3.20 1.80 -8.41
C VAL A 91 -2.86 3.25 -8.08
N LEU A 92 -3.47 3.82 -7.03
CA LEU A 92 -3.19 5.19 -6.60
C LEU A 92 -1.92 5.31 -5.73
N LEU A 93 -1.47 4.25 -5.06
CA LEU A 93 -0.21 4.27 -4.31
C LEU A 93 1.01 4.40 -5.24
N VAL A 94 0.93 3.91 -6.48
CA VAL A 94 2.01 4.05 -7.48
C VAL A 94 2.39 5.52 -7.75
N PRO A 95 1.48 6.41 -8.22
CA PRO A 95 1.78 7.83 -8.37
C PRO A 95 2.13 8.52 -7.04
N ALA A 96 1.56 8.07 -5.91
CA ALA A 96 1.96 8.59 -4.60
C ALA A 96 3.44 8.29 -4.28
N ILE A 97 3.91 7.07 -4.53
CA ILE A 97 5.32 6.69 -4.35
C ILE A 97 6.23 7.50 -5.26
N PHE A 98 5.88 7.70 -6.53
CA PHE A 98 6.66 8.57 -7.41
C PHE A 98 6.77 10.00 -6.87
N ALA A 99 5.70 10.54 -6.30
CA ALA A 99 5.73 11.85 -5.65
C ALA A 99 6.70 11.87 -4.45
N LEU A 100 6.67 10.84 -3.60
CA LEU A 100 7.57 10.71 -2.46
C LEU A 100 9.02 10.52 -2.89
N SER A 101 9.30 9.71 -3.90
CA SER A 101 10.64 9.54 -4.47
C SER A 101 11.19 10.86 -5.00
N ARG A 102 10.38 11.67 -5.67
CA ARG A 102 10.81 13.02 -6.11
C ARG A 102 11.19 13.92 -4.93
N LEU A 103 10.44 13.86 -3.82
CA LEU A 103 10.78 14.61 -2.60
C LEU A 103 12.06 14.11 -1.94
N ALA A 104 12.24 12.79 -1.86
CA ALA A 104 13.40 12.13 -1.27
C ALA A 104 14.68 12.34 -2.10
N ALA A 105 14.56 12.40 -3.43
CA ALA A 105 15.68 12.51 -4.35
C ALA A 105 16.48 13.82 -4.20
N ILE A 106 15.87 14.85 -3.59
CA ILE A 106 16.51 16.15 -3.33
C ILE A 106 17.79 15.98 -2.50
N ARG A 107 17.82 15.06 -1.54
CA ARG A 107 18.98 14.83 -0.66
C ARG A 107 19.49 13.39 -0.66
N ALA A 108 18.73 12.44 -1.18
CA ALA A 108 19.10 11.03 -1.22
C ALA A 108 18.61 10.37 -2.53
N PRO A 109 19.19 10.72 -3.70
CA PRO A 109 18.72 10.26 -5.01
C PRO A 109 18.75 8.74 -5.16
N TRP A 110 19.81 8.08 -4.65
CA TRP A 110 19.92 6.62 -4.72
C TRP A 110 18.83 5.92 -3.89
N ALA A 111 18.57 6.40 -2.67
CA ALA A 111 17.57 5.82 -1.78
C ALA A 111 16.16 6.07 -2.33
N ALA A 112 15.93 7.24 -2.93
CA ALA A 112 14.68 7.57 -3.58
C ALA A 112 14.38 6.68 -4.81
N ALA A 113 15.40 6.43 -5.64
CA ALA A 113 15.27 5.60 -6.82
C ALA A 113 15.04 4.13 -6.46
N LEU A 114 15.92 3.56 -5.63
CA LEU A 114 15.81 2.16 -5.22
C LEU A 114 14.57 1.92 -4.35
N GLY A 115 14.29 2.82 -3.41
CA GLY A 115 13.12 2.72 -2.54
C GLY A 115 11.80 2.81 -3.32
N GLY A 116 11.71 3.74 -4.27
CA GLY A 116 10.56 3.87 -5.15
C GLY A 116 10.35 2.65 -6.04
N LEU A 117 11.43 2.16 -6.67
CA LEU A 117 11.40 0.98 -7.52
C LEU A 117 10.91 -0.25 -6.74
N LEU A 118 11.48 -0.51 -5.56
CA LEU A 118 11.14 -1.67 -4.74
C LEU A 118 9.69 -1.62 -4.24
N LEU A 119 9.21 -0.46 -3.81
CA LEU A 119 7.82 -0.30 -3.39
C LEU A 119 6.84 -0.48 -4.56
N VAL A 120 7.12 0.10 -5.73
CA VAL A 120 6.27 -0.09 -6.91
C VAL A 120 6.26 -1.55 -7.35
N ALA A 121 7.42 -2.21 -7.41
CA ALA A 121 7.51 -3.63 -7.74
C ALA A 121 6.70 -4.50 -6.76
N GLY A 122 6.81 -4.23 -5.46
CA GLY A 122 6.04 -4.95 -4.45
C GLY A 122 4.54 -4.66 -4.47
N LEU A 123 4.13 -3.45 -4.83
CA LEU A 123 2.72 -3.14 -5.11
C LEU A 123 2.18 -3.92 -6.30
N MET A 124 2.97 -4.09 -7.36
CA MET A 124 2.58 -4.92 -8.50
C MET A 124 2.48 -6.40 -8.10
N ALA A 125 3.37 -6.88 -7.22
CA ALA A 125 3.23 -8.22 -6.64
C ALA A 125 1.94 -8.36 -5.83
N ARG A 126 1.56 -7.36 -5.04
CA ARG A 126 0.28 -7.39 -4.31
C ARG A 126 -0.92 -7.36 -5.24
N ALA A 127 -0.87 -6.59 -6.33
CA ALA A 127 -1.91 -6.59 -7.36
C ALA A 127 -2.06 -7.98 -8.00
N PHE A 128 -0.94 -8.66 -8.27
CA PHE A 128 -0.95 -10.05 -8.71
C PHE A 128 -1.62 -10.98 -7.69
N TYR A 129 -1.29 -10.86 -6.40
CA TYR A 129 -1.91 -11.67 -5.35
C TYR A 129 -3.41 -11.42 -5.19
N LEU A 130 -3.87 -10.17 -5.30
CA LEU A 130 -5.31 -9.89 -5.34
C LEU A 130 -6.00 -10.52 -6.55
N GLY A 131 -5.30 -10.63 -7.69
CA GLY A 131 -5.80 -11.36 -8.86
C GLY A 131 -5.92 -12.86 -8.62
N VAL A 132 -4.97 -13.46 -7.89
CA VAL A 132 -5.06 -14.86 -7.44
C VAL A 132 -6.24 -15.02 -6.48
N ASP A 133 -6.36 -14.17 -5.46
CA ASP A 133 -7.46 -14.20 -4.49
C ASP A 133 -8.83 -14.12 -5.22
N ALA A 134 -9.00 -13.17 -6.15
CA ALA A 134 -10.21 -13.03 -6.95
C ALA A 134 -10.50 -14.25 -7.84
N THR A 135 -9.46 -14.88 -8.39
CA THR A 135 -9.62 -16.13 -9.15
C THR A 135 -10.11 -17.25 -8.24
N THR A 136 -9.55 -17.36 -7.04
CA THR A 136 -9.96 -18.36 -6.06
C THR A 136 -11.40 -18.15 -5.60
N PHE A 137 -11.81 -16.92 -5.37
CA PHE A 137 -13.21 -16.57 -5.06
C PHE A 137 -14.17 -17.04 -6.16
N ASN A 138 -13.82 -16.83 -7.43
CA ASN A 138 -14.60 -17.36 -8.56
C ASN A 138 -14.66 -18.90 -8.58
N VAL A 139 -13.62 -19.59 -8.09
CA VAL A 139 -13.62 -21.06 -7.96
C VAL A 139 -14.55 -21.50 -6.84
N VAL A 140 -14.53 -20.82 -5.69
CA VAL A 140 -15.47 -21.07 -4.57
C VAL A 140 -16.92 -20.94 -5.04
N GLU A 141 -17.25 -19.87 -5.76
CA GLU A 141 -18.62 -19.64 -6.27
C GLU A 141 -19.10 -20.73 -7.24
N ARG A 142 -18.18 -21.40 -7.94
CA ARG A 142 -18.51 -22.43 -8.95
C ARG A 142 -18.50 -23.85 -8.41
N LEU A 143 -17.61 -24.14 -7.46
CA LEU A 143 -17.34 -25.51 -6.98
C LEU A 143 -17.70 -25.71 -5.50
N GLY A 144 -18.05 -24.65 -4.78
CA GLY A 144 -18.27 -24.67 -3.34
C GLY A 144 -16.96 -24.62 -2.54
N THR A 145 -17.06 -24.25 -1.26
CA THR A 145 -15.89 -23.97 -0.41
C THR A 145 -14.98 -25.18 -0.21
N GLU A 146 -15.56 -26.36 0.05
CA GLU A 146 -14.77 -27.57 0.35
C GLU A 146 -13.89 -27.99 -0.84
N THR A 147 -14.50 -28.12 -2.02
CA THR A 147 -13.77 -28.52 -3.25
C THR A 147 -12.77 -27.44 -3.65
N ALA A 148 -13.14 -26.16 -3.56
CA ALA A 148 -12.23 -25.06 -3.85
C ALA A 148 -11.04 -25.01 -2.89
N THR A 149 -11.26 -25.23 -1.60
CA THR A 149 -10.20 -25.22 -0.58
C THR A 149 -9.21 -26.35 -0.83
N SER A 150 -9.68 -27.58 -1.08
CA SER A 150 -8.79 -28.70 -1.42
C SER A 150 -7.95 -28.39 -2.67
N LEU A 151 -8.59 -27.95 -3.76
CA LEU A 151 -7.91 -27.65 -5.02
C LEU A 151 -6.82 -26.58 -4.85
N ILE A 152 -7.09 -25.55 -4.06
CA ILE A 152 -6.20 -24.42 -3.86
C ILE A 152 -5.05 -24.77 -2.91
N LEU A 153 -5.31 -25.54 -1.85
CA LEU A 153 -4.25 -26.00 -0.95
C LEU A 153 -3.29 -26.95 -1.65
N ASP A 154 -3.80 -27.85 -2.51
CA ASP A 154 -2.99 -28.75 -3.32
C ASP A 154 -2.07 -27.99 -4.29
N GLY A 155 -2.59 -26.91 -4.91
CA GLY A 155 -1.86 -26.04 -5.84
C GLY A 155 -1.17 -24.82 -5.20
N TYR A 156 -1.22 -24.67 -3.88
CA TYR A 156 -0.88 -23.40 -3.22
C TYR A 156 0.57 -22.98 -3.49
N GLY A 157 1.50 -23.94 -3.48
CA GLY A 157 2.90 -23.69 -3.78
C GLY A 157 3.08 -23.08 -5.17
N ASP A 158 2.44 -23.64 -6.18
CA ASP A 158 2.55 -23.17 -7.57
C ASP A 158 1.93 -21.79 -7.76
N LEU A 159 0.81 -21.51 -7.08
CA LEU A 159 0.16 -20.20 -7.10
C LEU A 159 0.99 -19.14 -6.37
N ALA A 160 1.43 -19.43 -5.14
CA ALA A 160 2.17 -18.49 -4.31
C ALA A 160 3.57 -18.19 -4.86
N TYR A 161 4.21 -19.17 -5.50
CA TYR A 161 5.56 -19.07 -6.08
C TYR A 161 5.56 -18.98 -7.61
N ALA A 162 4.42 -18.64 -8.20
CA ALA A 162 4.25 -18.47 -9.65
C ALA A 162 5.33 -17.56 -10.25
N PHE A 163 5.59 -17.75 -11.55
CA PHE A 163 6.61 -17.00 -12.30
C PHE A 163 7.99 -17.01 -11.63
N TRP A 164 8.46 -18.19 -11.22
CA TRP A 164 9.78 -18.34 -10.60
C TRP A 164 9.97 -17.46 -9.35
N ARG A 165 8.96 -17.39 -8.48
CA ARG A 165 9.02 -16.63 -7.20
C ARG A 165 9.23 -15.12 -7.38
N ILE A 166 9.14 -14.57 -8.60
CA ILE A 166 9.32 -13.13 -8.86
C ILE A 166 8.36 -12.28 -8.01
N PRO A 167 7.05 -12.59 -7.90
CA PRO A 167 6.14 -11.82 -7.06
C PRO A 167 6.55 -11.83 -5.58
N VAL A 168 7.03 -12.97 -5.07
CA VAL A 168 7.46 -13.10 -3.66
C VAL A 168 8.67 -12.22 -3.38
N ILE A 169 9.66 -12.23 -4.28
CA ILE A 169 10.86 -11.41 -4.13
C ILE A 169 10.52 -9.92 -4.25
N ALA A 170 9.68 -9.55 -5.22
CA ALA A 170 9.22 -8.17 -5.39
C ALA A 170 8.44 -7.67 -4.16
N SER A 171 7.57 -8.52 -3.60
CA SER A 171 6.83 -8.27 -2.36
C SER A 171 7.76 -8.00 -1.18
N ALA A 172 8.78 -8.84 -0.95
CA ALA A 172 9.79 -8.63 0.09
C ALA A 172 10.56 -7.30 -0.10
N GLY A 173 10.67 -6.84 -1.34
CA GLY A 173 11.21 -5.53 -1.68
C GLY A 173 10.51 -4.37 -0.98
N THR A 174 9.21 -4.46 -0.66
CA THR A 174 8.47 -3.40 0.04
C THR A 174 9.07 -3.04 1.40
N ILE A 175 9.60 -4.01 2.13
CA ILE A 175 10.24 -3.80 3.45
C ILE A 175 11.45 -2.87 3.28
N ILE A 176 12.38 -3.24 2.41
CA ILE A 176 13.60 -2.45 2.15
C ILE A 176 13.21 -1.11 1.49
N GLY A 177 12.26 -1.13 0.57
CA GLY A 177 11.81 0.06 -0.15
C GLY A 177 11.21 1.12 0.78
N SER A 178 10.38 0.70 1.74
CA SER A 178 9.79 1.60 2.75
C SER A 178 10.86 2.26 3.63
N LEU A 179 11.87 1.48 4.06
CA LEU A 179 13.00 1.99 4.85
C LEU A 179 13.83 3.01 4.07
N LEU A 180 14.19 2.70 2.82
CA LEU A 180 14.97 3.59 1.96
C LEU A 180 14.24 4.90 1.67
N LEU A 181 12.94 4.83 1.38
CA LEU A 181 12.15 6.00 1.08
C LEU A 181 11.92 6.86 2.33
N ALA A 182 11.65 6.24 3.49
CA ALA A 182 11.57 6.93 4.78
C ALA A 182 12.88 7.64 5.13
N TYR A 183 14.02 6.96 4.92
CA TYR A 183 15.35 7.55 5.09
C TYR A 183 15.54 8.76 4.17
N GLY A 184 15.21 8.64 2.88
CA GLY A 184 15.34 9.74 1.93
C GLY A 184 14.46 10.95 2.26
N LEU A 185 13.23 10.73 2.74
CA LEU A 185 12.31 11.78 3.18
C LEU A 185 12.78 12.47 4.47
N PHE A 186 13.36 11.70 5.40
CA PHE A 186 14.00 12.22 6.61
C PHE A 186 15.23 13.08 6.27
N ARG A 187 16.12 12.58 5.42
CA ARG A 187 17.33 13.30 4.97
C ARG A 187 16.99 14.57 4.20
N SER A 188 15.87 14.56 3.48
CA SER A 188 15.36 15.73 2.75
C SER A 188 14.65 16.75 3.65
N GLN A 189 14.53 16.48 4.96
CA GLN A 189 13.80 17.32 5.93
C GLN A 189 12.36 17.62 5.48
N ARG A 190 11.76 16.66 4.75
CA ARG A 190 10.37 16.73 4.29
C ARG A 190 9.45 16.14 5.35
N TRP A 191 9.90 15.07 6.00
CA TRP A 191 9.21 14.38 7.07
C TRP A 191 10.01 14.42 8.37
N GLY A 192 9.30 14.45 9.51
CA GLY A 192 9.88 14.19 10.82
C GLY A 192 9.88 12.70 11.15
N VAL A 193 10.56 12.33 12.24
CA VAL A 193 10.75 10.93 12.66
C VAL A 193 9.43 10.18 12.79
N LEU A 194 8.43 10.78 13.44
CA LEU A 194 7.12 10.14 13.63
C LEU A 194 6.46 9.74 12.30
N ARG A 195 6.48 10.61 11.28
CA ARG A 195 5.91 10.31 9.97
C ARG A 195 6.69 9.23 9.23
N CYS A 196 8.01 9.20 9.41
CA CYS A 196 8.84 8.11 8.89
C CYS A 196 8.46 6.78 9.55
N LEU A 197 8.28 6.75 10.87
CA LEU A 197 7.87 5.54 11.61
C LEU A 197 6.47 5.06 11.20
N LEU A 198 5.51 5.98 11.06
CA LEU A 198 4.15 5.67 10.59
C LEU A 198 4.12 5.13 9.16
N PHE A 199 5.15 5.41 8.36
CA PHE A 199 5.27 4.88 7.00
C PHE A 199 5.92 3.50 6.93
N LEU A 200 6.67 3.06 7.95
CA LEU A 200 7.33 1.75 7.93
C LEU A 200 6.37 0.56 7.82
N PRO A 201 5.16 0.58 8.41
CA PRO A 201 4.15 -0.44 8.14
C PRO A 201 3.81 -0.61 6.65
N ALA A 202 4.13 0.38 5.79
CA ALA A 202 4.00 0.24 4.35
C ALA A 202 4.82 -0.92 3.77
N GLY A 203 5.90 -1.31 4.46
CA GLY A 203 6.72 -2.47 4.11
C GLY A 203 6.01 -3.81 4.26
N TRP A 204 4.82 -3.85 4.87
CA TRP A 204 4.00 -5.04 4.99
C TRP A 204 2.82 -5.08 4.00
N LEU A 205 2.59 -4.02 3.22
CA LEU A 205 1.47 -3.93 2.26
C LEU A 205 1.56 -4.96 1.12
N GLY A 206 2.74 -5.56 0.93
CA GLY A 206 3.02 -6.45 -0.20
C GLY A 206 2.76 -7.94 0.03
N MET A 207 2.50 -8.39 1.26
CA MET A 207 2.83 -9.78 1.61
C MET A 207 1.70 -10.80 1.43
N GLY A 208 1.97 -11.79 0.56
CA GLY A 208 1.30 -13.08 0.50
C GLY A 208 0.03 -13.15 -0.35
N VAL A 209 -0.28 -14.40 -0.73
CA VAL A 209 -1.56 -14.86 -1.30
C VAL A 209 -2.45 -15.32 -0.15
N LEU A 210 -3.77 -15.05 -0.23
CA LEU A 210 -4.77 -15.55 0.72
C LEU A 210 -4.38 -15.32 2.20
N LYS A 211 -4.01 -14.08 2.53
CA LYS A 211 -3.64 -13.66 3.89
C LYS A 211 -4.79 -12.95 4.58
N GLU A 212 -4.91 -13.16 5.89
CA GLU A 212 -5.86 -12.40 6.70
C GLU A 212 -5.53 -10.91 6.68
N HIS A 213 -6.59 -10.11 6.67
CA HIS A 213 -6.50 -8.66 6.69
C HIS A 213 -6.66 -8.20 8.14
N GLU A 214 -5.58 -7.69 8.74
CA GLU A 214 -5.68 -7.00 10.04
C GLU A 214 -6.58 -5.76 9.94
N PRO A 215 -7.28 -5.37 11.03
CA PRO A 215 -8.36 -4.37 11.02
C PRO A 215 -7.93 -2.91 10.75
N GLY A 216 -6.74 -2.68 10.19
CA GLY A 216 -6.42 -1.41 9.54
C GLY A 216 -5.33 -0.57 10.19
N PHE A 217 -4.59 -1.04 11.19
CA PHE A 217 -3.49 -0.27 11.79
C PHE A 217 -2.49 0.22 10.73
N GLY A 218 -2.05 -0.68 9.84
CA GLY A 218 -1.14 -0.34 8.74
C GLY A 218 -1.74 0.71 7.79
N GLY A 219 -3.04 0.61 7.49
CA GLY A 219 -3.76 1.57 6.65
C GLY A 219 -3.87 2.95 7.29
N VAL A 220 -4.27 3.01 8.57
CA VAL A 220 -4.38 4.24 9.34
C VAL A 220 -3.01 4.91 9.49
N ALA A 221 -1.96 4.15 9.81
CA ALA A 221 -0.60 4.67 9.91
C ALA A 221 -0.14 5.27 8.56
N LEU A 222 -0.43 4.58 7.45
CA LEU A 222 -0.14 5.07 6.11
C LEU A 222 -0.93 6.36 5.79
N ALA A 223 -2.20 6.42 6.15
CA ALA A 223 -3.04 7.60 5.96
C ALA A 223 -2.48 8.81 6.72
N LEU A 224 -2.13 8.64 7.99
CA LEU A 224 -1.50 9.68 8.82
C LEU A 224 -0.14 10.12 8.26
N ALA A 225 0.62 9.20 7.66
CA ALA A 225 1.89 9.52 7.02
C ALA A 225 1.71 10.30 5.71
N LEU A 226 0.76 9.92 4.85
CA LEU A 226 0.67 10.42 3.46
C LEU A 226 -0.27 11.63 3.29
N ILE A 227 -1.44 11.65 3.93
CA ILE A 227 -2.46 12.69 3.74
C ILE A 227 -1.90 14.11 3.95
N PRO A 228 -1.10 14.40 5.00
CA PRO A 228 -0.54 15.74 5.17
C PRO A 228 0.39 16.16 4.03
N THR A 229 1.10 15.22 3.39
CA THR A 229 1.91 15.52 2.21
C THR A 229 1.03 15.75 0.98
N GLY A 230 -0.05 14.98 0.81
CA GLY A 230 -1.01 15.19 -0.27
C GLY A 230 -1.67 16.56 -0.23
N ILE A 231 -2.14 17.00 0.95
CA ILE A 231 -2.72 18.34 1.16
C ILE A 231 -1.70 19.42 0.81
N ALA A 232 -0.46 19.30 1.28
CA ALA A 232 0.59 20.27 0.98
C ALA A 232 0.92 20.33 -0.52
N PHE A 233 0.89 19.19 -1.23
CA PHE A 233 1.01 19.15 -2.70
C PHE A 233 -0.12 19.92 -3.36
N LEU A 234 -1.38 19.67 -3.00
CA LEU A 234 -2.55 20.34 -3.60
C LEU A 234 -2.53 21.86 -3.38
N GLN A 235 -2.09 22.30 -2.21
CA GLN A 235 -1.96 23.72 -1.88
C GLN A 235 -0.76 24.41 -2.56
N GLY A 236 0.12 23.67 -3.24
CA GLY A 236 1.32 24.23 -3.87
C GLY A 236 2.42 24.62 -2.87
N HIS A 237 2.29 24.21 -1.60
CA HIS A 237 3.33 24.43 -0.61
C HIS A 237 4.49 23.48 -0.86
N SER A 238 5.72 23.99 -0.87
CA SER A 238 6.87 23.11 -0.71
C SER A 238 6.77 22.51 0.70
N THR A 239 6.64 21.19 0.82
CA THR A 239 6.57 20.44 2.08
C THR A 239 7.85 20.62 2.89
N ARG A 240 8.12 21.78 3.48
CA ARG A 240 9.19 21.91 4.47
C ARG A 240 8.64 21.33 5.76
N ALA A 241 9.30 20.31 6.32
CA ALA A 241 9.02 19.97 7.72
C ALA A 241 9.33 21.23 8.52
N ARG A 242 8.32 21.78 9.22
CA ARG A 242 8.58 22.72 10.30
C ARG A 242 9.44 21.92 11.29
N ALA A 243 10.70 22.28 11.43
CA ALA A 243 11.58 21.61 12.38
C ALA A 243 10.93 21.75 13.75
N LEU A 244 10.33 20.67 14.26
CA LEU A 244 9.67 20.62 15.57
C LEU A 244 10.66 20.72 16.73
N VAL A 245 11.96 20.80 16.43
CA VAL A 245 13.03 20.94 17.41
C VAL A 245 13.96 21.99 16.85
N SER A 246 13.98 23.15 17.50
CA SER A 246 14.94 24.20 17.23
C SER A 246 16.36 23.62 17.33
N ARG A 247 17.32 24.20 16.62
CA ARG A 247 18.74 23.76 16.68
C ARG A 247 19.28 23.75 18.13
N THR A 248 18.64 24.54 18.99
CA THR A 248 18.89 24.69 20.43
C THR A 248 18.41 23.47 21.24
N GLU A 249 17.19 22.97 20.99
CA GLU A 249 16.64 21.79 21.70
C GLU A 249 17.33 20.47 21.32
N ARG A 250 17.93 20.39 20.12
CA ARG A 250 18.77 19.24 19.72
C ARG A 250 20.03 19.09 20.57
N ARG A 251 20.57 20.17 21.13
CA ARG A 251 21.73 20.10 22.03
C ARG A 251 21.34 19.63 23.42
N ALA A 252 20.14 19.99 23.89
CA ALA A 252 19.62 19.53 25.18
C ALA A 252 19.25 18.04 25.17
N LEU A 253 18.85 17.48 24.02
CA LEU A 253 18.57 16.05 23.85
C LEU A 253 19.83 15.18 23.59
N LEU A 254 20.99 15.81 23.37
CA LEU A 254 22.27 15.13 23.09
C LEU A 254 23.33 15.37 24.17
N SER A 255 23.01 16.11 25.23
CA SER A 255 23.79 16.11 26.47
C SER A 255 23.29 14.95 27.34
N TRP A 256 23.94 13.80 27.19
CA TRP A 256 24.22 12.92 28.32
C TRP A 256 25.64 13.24 28.79
#